data_AF-A0A3D3DTZ0-F1
#
_entry.id   AF-A0A3D3DTZ0-F1
#
_cell.length_a   1.000
_cell.length_b   1.000
_cell.length_c   1.000
_cell.angle_alpha   90.00
_cell.angle_beta   90.00
_cell.angle_gamma   90.00
#
_symmetry.space_group_name_H-M   'P 1'
#
loop_
_entity.id
_entity.type
_entity.pdbx_description
1 polymer ?
#
loop_
_entity_poly.entity_id
_entity_poly.type
_entity_poly.pdbx_seq_one_letter_code
_entity_poly.pdbx_strand_id
1 'polypeptide(L)' 'NIMKFTEGAFRSWGYELAKEEFGDQVVTEEELYAVHGGKAPPGKVIIKDRIADIIFQL' A
#
# COMPACT_ATOMS: atom_id res chain seq x y z
N ASN A 1 -5.12 7.87 10.44
CA ASN A 1 -4.50 8.01 11.80
C ASN A 1 -5.52 8.43 12.86
N ILE A 2 -6.48 9.32 12.56
CA ILE A 2 -7.54 9.75 13.48
C ILE A 2 -8.73 8.78 13.47
N MET A 3 -9.33 8.54 12.30
CA MET A 3 -10.55 7.73 12.17
C MET A 3 -10.25 6.22 12.01
N LYS A 4 -9.84 5.59 13.12
CA LYS A 4 -9.31 4.21 13.13
C LYS A 4 -10.26 3.14 12.58
N PHE A 5 -11.56 3.24 12.86
CA PHE A 5 -12.54 2.20 12.52
C PHE A 5 -13.28 2.45 11.20
N THR A 6 -13.02 3.58 10.53
CA THR A 6 -13.58 3.90 9.21
C THR A 6 -12.47 4.00 8.17
N GLU A 7 -11.68 5.07 8.17
CA GLU A 7 -10.54 5.21 7.24
C GLU A 7 -9.45 4.18 7.50
N GLY A 8 -9.15 3.91 8.77
CA GLY A 8 -8.19 2.87 9.13
C GLY A 8 -8.63 1.49 8.67
N ALA A 9 -9.92 1.17 8.83
CA ALA A 9 -10.50 -0.08 8.34
C ALA A 9 -10.50 -0.14 6.80
N PHE A 10 -10.85 0.96 6.13
CA PHE A 10 -10.81 1.07 4.66
C PHE A 10 -9.41 0.76 4.11
N ARG A 11 -8.36 1.36 4.70
CA ARG A 11 -6.98 1.04 4.36
C ARG A 11 -6.70 -0.45 4.55
N SER A 12 -7.00 -0.99 5.74
CA SER A 12 -6.73 -2.40 6.05
C SER A 12 -7.40 -3.36 5.06
N TRP A 13 -8.68 -3.14 4.74
CA TRP A 13 -9.42 -3.95 3.77
C TRP A 13 -8.82 -3.87 2.36
N GLY A 14 -8.35 -2.69 1.93
CA GLY A 14 -7.68 -2.54 0.65
C GLY A 14 -6.38 -3.35 0.57
N TYR A 15 -5.57 -3.35 1.63
CA TYR A 15 -4.34 -4.14 1.69
C TYR A 15 -4.61 -5.65 1.78
N GLU A 16 -5.64 -6.06 2.52
CA GLU A 16 -6.06 -7.47 2.63
C GLU A 16 -6.48 -8.02 1.26
N LEU A 17 -7.39 -7.33 0.57
CA LEU A 17 -7.84 -7.72 -0.77
C LEU A 17 -6.68 -7.76 -1.78
N ALA A 18 -5.80 -6.76 -1.76
CA ALA A 18 -4.65 -6.72 -2.66
C ALA A 18 -3.71 -7.91 -2.46
N LYS A 19 -3.55 -8.36 -1.21
CA LYS A 19 -2.75 -9.53 -0.88
C LYS A 19 -3.45 -10.83 -1.30
N GLU A 20 -4.75 -10.96 -1.04
CA GLU A 20 -5.52 -12.17 -1.28
C GLU A 20 -5.77 -12.44 -2.77
N GLU A 21 -6.16 -11.41 -3.51
CA GLU A 21 -6.62 -11.56 -4.91
C GLU A 21 -5.53 -11.18 -5.94
N PHE A 22 -4.53 -10.38 -5.54
CA PHE A 22 -3.53 -9.81 -6.47
C PHE A 22 -2.08 -9.94 -5.98
N GLY A 23 -1.79 -10.82 -5.01
CA GLY A 23 -0.47 -10.90 -4.37
C GLY A 23 0.72 -11.16 -5.32
N ASP A 24 0.48 -11.81 -6.46
CA ASP A 24 1.46 -12.01 -7.51
C ASP A 24 1.73 -10.74 -8.34
N GLN A 25 0.77 -9.83 -8.40
CA GLN A 25 0.80 -8.59 -9.17
C GLN A 25 1.15 -7.36 -8.36
N VAL A 26 1.10 -7.43 -7.02
CA VAL A 26 1.39 -6.27 -6.15
C VAL A 26 2.64 -6.44 -5.30
N VAL A 27 3.22 -5.32 -4.88
CA VAL A 27 4.28 -5.21 -3.88
C VAL A 27 3.97 -4.04 -2.96
N THR A 28 4.09 -4.21 -1.65
CA THR A 28 3.91 -3.08 -0.73
C THR A 28 5.08 -2.10 -0.81
N GLU A 29 4.88 -0.82 -0.51
CA GLU A 29 6.00 0.14 -0.44
C GLU A 29 7.05 -0.27 0.61
N GLU A 30 6.62 -0.90 1.71
CA GLU A 30 7.55 -1.45 2.72
C GLU A 30 8.43 -2.58 2.12
N GLU A 31 7.82 -3.56 1.45
CA GLU A 31 8.52 -4.66 0.79
C GLU A 31 9.43 -4.17 -0.35
N LEU A 32 9.00 -3.15 -1.09
CA LEU A 32 9.79 -2.51 -2.13
C LEU A 32 11.16 -2.05 -1.60
N TYR A 33 11.20 -1.42 -0.43
CA TYR A 33 12.45 -0.95 0.16
C TYR A 33 13.20 -2.08 0.89
N ALA A 34 12.50 -2.95 1.63
CA ALA A 34 13.11 -3.99 2.42
C ALA A 34 13.73 -5.13 1.59
N VAL A 35 13.07 -5.52 0.48
CA VAL A 35 13.43 -6.68 -0.33
C VAL A 35 14.01 -6.28 -1.68
N HIS A 36 13.44 -5.26 -2.32
CA HIS A 36 13.78 -4.87 -3.68
C HIS A 36 14.70 -3.64 -3.78
N GLY A 37 15.21 -3.14 -2.65
CA GLY A 37 16.15 -2.02 -2.61
C GLY A 37 15.59 -0.74 -3.24
N GLY A 38 14.28 -0.52 -3.13
CA GLY A 38 13.58 0.65 -3.67
C GLY A 38 13.26 0.59 -5.16
N LYS A 39 13.54 -0.53 -5.84
CA LYS A 39 13.28 -0.70 -7.29
C LYS A 39 12.07 -1.59 -7.52
N ALA A 40 11.08 -1.08 -8.25
CA ALA A 40 9.87 -1.83 -8.56
C ALA A 40 10.20 -3.09 -9.37
N PRO A 41 9.78 -4.29 -8.93
CA PRO A 41 9.90 -5.49 -9.76
C PRO A 41 9.13 -5.31 -11.08
N PRO A 42 9.67 -5.78 -12.22
CA PRO A 42 8.96 -5.69 -13.49
C PRO A 42 7.58 -6.34 -13.43
N GLY A 43 6.56 -5.63 -13.92
CA GLY A 43 5.18 -6.13 -13.96
C GLY A 43 4.42 -6.06 -12.64
N LYS A 44 5.04 -5.62 -11.53
CA LYS A 44 4.35 -5.44 -10.25
C LYS A 44 3.88 -4.00 -10.02
N VAL A 45 2.70 -3.86 -9.44
CA VAL A 45 2.11 -2.58 -9.00
C VAL A 45 2.50 -2.33 -7.55
N ILE A 46 2.96 -1.12 -7.24
CA ILE A 46 3.27 -0.74 -5.86
C ILE A 46 1.98 -0.29 -5.16
N ILE A 47 1.61 -1.00 -4.08
CA ILE A 47 0.53 -0.58 -3.19
C ILE A 47 1.10 0.25 -2.03
N LYS A 48 0.58 1.46 -1.86
CA LYS A 48 1.00 2.42 -0.85
C LYS A 48 -0.17 3.25 -0.35
N ASP A 49 -0.03 3.81 0.84
CA ASP A 49 -0.99 4.71 1.44
C ASP A 49 -0.33 5.99 1.97
N ARG A 50 -1.14 7.03 2.11
CA ARG A 50 -0.75 8.32 2.69
C ARG A 50 -1.91 8.82 3.53
N ILE A 51 -1.61 9.63 4.55
CA ILE A 51 -2.67 10.26 5.36
C ILE A 51 -3.39 11.29 4.47
N ALA A 52 -4.70 11.47 4.67
CA ALA A 52 -5.52 12.25 3.75
C ALA A 52 -5.07 13.72 3.58
N ASP A 53 -4.55 14.35 4.63
CA ASP A 53 -4.06 15.74 4.60
C ASP A 53 -2.76 15.90 3.80
N ILE A 54 -1.83 14.95 3.91
CA ILE A 54 -0.54 15.00 3.21
C ILE A 54 -0.70 14.77 1.69
N ILE A 55 -1.80 14.16 1.21
CA ILE A 55 -2.00 13.88 -0.23
C ILE A 55 -1.90 15.15 -1.10
N PHE A 56 -2.28 16.32 -0.58
CA PHE A 56 -2.22 17.58 -1.34
C PHE A 56 -0.83 18.25 -1.34
N GLN A 57 0.15 17.68 -0.63
CA GLN A 57 1.48 18.25 -0.42
C GLN A 57 2.61 17.41 -1.03
N LEU A 58 2.29 16.23 -1.56
CA LEU A 58 3.26 15.27 -2.11
C LEU A 58 3.62 15.54 -3.57
#